data_AF-A0A0N7IF03-F1
#
_entry.id   AF-A0A0N7IF03-F1
#
_cell.length_a   1.000
_cell.length_b   1.000
_cell.length_c   1.000
_cell.angle_alpha   90.00
_cell.angle_beta   90.00
_cell.angle_gamma   90.00
#
_symmetry.space_group_name_H-M   'P 1'
#
loop_
_entity.id
_entity.type
_entity.pdbx_description
1 polymer ?
#
loop_
_entity_poly.entity_id
_entity_poly.type
_entity_poly.pdbx_seq_one_letter_code
_entity_poly.pdbx_strand_id
1 'polypeptide(L)'
;MKTYILDALSRYKKFSESLDVEAILCSRSWSVFNDSGNKEMYLFQHDGRLIISISGEVTAATWQYIPINRSILISTKNVSYMLHPTFVDDIIFALQLDGTNQYSFMIDELQRDSFAPKSLSDIENYFIRKKQLELEEEAQRIYERAIEYEQQAQQKRIERERQEQRKKQEIEDRLIEEALKKNKCFQIFYTITWVQFYLSPIIGVTCYLLSDEFSRNDLWERVWYICITASLGVLFYLVMGFMILDPIRQRIAKRIKESNTHHL
;
A
#
# COMPACT_ATOMS: atom_id res chain seq x y z
N MET A 1 34.91 8.66 -33.86
CA MET A 1 34.64 8.25 -32.47
C MET A 1 35.92 7.95 -31.72
N LYS A 2 36.20 8.69 -30.64
CA LYS A 2 37.28 8.34 -29.70
C LYS A 2 36.77 7.34 -28.67
N THR A 3 37.67 6.51 -28.18
CA THR A 3 37.41 5.45 -27.21
C THR A 3 38.44 5.55 -26.08
N TYR A 4 38.02 5.15 -24.87
CA TYR A 4 38.75 5.34 -23.62
C TYR A 4 38.71 4.08 -22.78
N ILE A 5 39.77 3.80 -22.03
CA ILE A 5 39.80 2.68 -21.09
C ILE A 5 39.27 3.20 -19.75
N LEU A 6 38.23 2.58 -19.21
CA LEU A 6 37.66 2.94 -17.92
C LEU A 6 37.38 1.68 -17.09
N ASP A 7 38.26 1.37 -16.14
CA ASP A 7 38.16 0.19 -15.26
C ASP A 7 36.97 0.24 -14.29
N ALA A 8 36.39 1.41 -14.06
CA ALA A 8 35.18 1.54 -13.25
C ALA A 8 33.95 0.95 -13.98
N LEU A 9 33.89 1.03 -15.32
CA LEU A 9 32.77 0.51 -16.12
C LEU A 9 32.79 -1.00 -16.29
N SER A 10 33.98 -1.60 -16.39
CA SER A 10 34.08 -3.06 -16.46
C SER A 10 33.47 -3.72 -15.22
N ARG A 11 33.53 -3.04 -14.07
CA ARG A 11 32.92 -3.44 -12.80
C ARG A 11 31.45 -3.02 -12.63
N TYR A 12 31.01 -1.99 -13.36
CA TYR A 12 29.67 -1.42 -13.25
C TYR A 12 28.72 -1.89 -14.36
N LYS A 13 29.05 -2.98 -15.10
CA LYS A 13 28.22 -3.58 -16.17
C LYS A 13 26.77 -3.81 -15.70
N LYS A 14 25.93 -2.80 -15.90
CA LYS A 14 24.51 -2.78 -15.56
C LYS A 14 23.72 -2.37 -16.81
N PHE A 15 24.05 -2.99 -17.93
CA PHE A 15 23.17 -2.96 -19.09
C PHE A 15 21.95 -3.83 -18.76
N SER A 16 20.77 -3.21 -18.62
CA SER A 16 19.52 -3.94 -18.44
C SER A 16 19.12 -4.56 -19.78
N GLU A 17 19.06 -5.89 -19.84
CA GLU A 17 18.67 -6.64 -21.06
C GLU A 17 17.28 -6.28 -21.59
N SER A 18 16.45 -5.62 -20.78
CA SER A 18 15.07 -5.21 -21.10
C SER A 18 14.93 -3.87 -21.81
N LEU A 19 16.01 -3.11 -22.00
CA LEU A 19 15.94 -1.78 -22.61
C LEU A 19 15.96 -1.87 -24.14
N ASP A 20 14.97 -1.24 -24.79
CA ASP A 20 14.96 -1.08 -26.24
C ASP A 20 16.01 -0.03 -26.66
N VAL A 21 17.20 -0.53 -26.99
CA VAL A 21 18.36 0.26 -27.40
C VAL A 21 18.05 1.12 -28.63
N GLU A 22 17.26 0.60 -29.56
CA GLU A 22 16.90 1.29 -30.79
C GLU A 22 16.06 2.53 -30.49
N ALA A 23 15.05 2.37 -29.63
CA ALA A 23 14.20 3.46 -29.17
C ALA A 23 15.00 4.53 -28.40
N ILE A 24 15.95 4.13 -27.56
CA ILE A 24 16.75 5.06 -26.77
C ILE A 24 17.70 5.87 -27.64
N LEU A 25 18.39 5.22 -28.58
CA LEU A 25 19.30 5.91 -29.49
C LEU A 25 18.57 6.92 -30.36
N CYS A 26 17.38 6.57 -30.87
CA CYS A 26 16.60 7.43 -31.76
C CYS A 26 15.82 8.55 -31.05
N SER A 27 15.49 8.37 -29.75
CA SER A 27 14.69 9.34 -29.00
C SER A 27 15.47 10.58 -28.54
N ARG A 28 16.81 10.52 -28.57
CA ARG A 28 17.69 11.55 -28.01
C ARG A 28 18.79 11.95 -29.00
N SER A 29 19.33 13.16 -28.79
CA SER A 29 20.53 13.61 -29.49
C SER A 29 21.74 13.39 -28.61
N TRP A 30 22.76 12.73 -29.15
CA TRP A 30 23.88 12.25 -28.36
C TRP A 30 25.14 13.05 -28.66
N SER A 31 25.68 13.78 -27.69
CA SER A 31 27.01 14.38 -27.79
C SER A 31 28.07 13.34 -27.42
N VAL A 32 28.98 13.05 -28.33
CA VAL A 32 30.12 12.18 -28.04
C VAL A 32 31.10 12.93 -27.14
N PHE A 33 31.52 12.29 -26.06
CA PHE A 33 32.60 12.79 -25.22
C PHE A 33 33.93 12.65 -25.98
N ASN A 34 34.60 13.78 -26.16
CA ASN A 34 35.96 13.81 -26.67
C ASN A 34 36.81 14.78 -25.84
N ASP A 35 38.10 14.50 -25.80
CA ASP A 35 39.19 15.30 -25.22
C ASP A 35 39.61 16.47 -26.13
N SER A 36 39.00 16.61 -27.30
CA SER A 36 39.45 17.49 -28.37
C SER A 36 38.79 18.87 -28.30
N GLY A 37 37.80 19.06 -27.42
CA GLY A 37 37.06 20.31 -27.21
C GLY A 37 36.06 20.65 -28.32
N ASN A 38 36.02 19.85 -29.40
CA ASN A 38 35.08 20.02 -30.51
C ASN A 38 33.75 19.35 -30.19
N LYS A 39 32.64 20.03 -30.50
CA LYS A 39 31.30 19.47 -30.30
C LYS A 39 31.02 18.42 -31.38
N GLU A 40 31.02 17.14 -31.00
CA GLU A 40 30.67 16.01 -31.86
C GLU A 40 29.30 15.47 -31.44
N MET A 41 28.31 15.54 -32.33
CA MET A 41 26.94 15.08 -32.08
C MET A 41 26.54 13.98 -33.05
N TYR A 42 25.87 12.96 -32.53
CA TYR A 42 25.37 11.80 -33.23
C TYR A 42 23.85 11.78 -33.11
N LEU A 43 23.17 11.80 -34.26
CA LEU A 43 21.71 11.74 -34.35
C LEU A 43 21.32 10.46 -35.07
N PHE A 44 20.79 9.50 -34.31
CA PHE A 44 20.32 8.22 -34.82
C PHE A 44 18.88 8.37 -35.32
N GLN A 45 18.62 7.87 -36.51
CA GLN A 45 17.29 7.86 -37.12
C GLN A 45 16.75 6.43 -37.17
N HIS A 46 15.44 6.26 -36.99
CA HIS A 46 14.76 4.96 -37.06
C HIS A 46 14.92 4.24 -38.41
N ASP A 47 15.27 4.96 -39.48
CA ASP A 47 15.50 4.38 -40.80
C ASP A 47 16.93 3.85 -41.01
N GLY A 48 17.73 3.79 -39.94
CA GLY A 48 19.13 3.33 -39.98
C GLY A 48 20.12 4.39 -40.48
N ARG A 49 19.70 5.64 -40.70
CA ARG A 49 20.62 6.74 -40.98
C ARG A 49 21.21 7.31 -39.69
N LEU A 50 22.50 7.62 -39.73
CA LEU A 50 23.23 8.30 -38.66
C LEU A 50 23.75 9.62 -39.20
N ILE A 51 23.40 10.72 -38.55
CA ILE A 51 23.92 12.05 -38.87
C ILE A 51 24.99 12.38 -37.83
N ILE A 52 26.22 12.57 -38.29
CA ILE A 52 27.34 12.97 -37.44
C ILE A 52 27.63 14.44 -37.71
N SER A 53 27.52 15.29 -36.69
CA SER A 53 27.81 16.72 -36.76
C SER A 53 29.03 17.06 -35.91
N ILE A 54 30.12 17.49 -36.52
CA ILE A 54 31.34 17.93 -35.83
C ILE A 54 31.46 19.44 -36.00
N SER A 55 31.22 20.20 -34.94
CA SER A 55 31.30 21.67 -34.92
C SER A 55 30.54 22.36 -36.08
N GLY A 56 29.46 21.72 -36.57
CA GLY A 56 28.61 22.22 -37.66
C GLY A 56 28.84 21.53 -39.02
N GLU A 57 29.92 20.78 -39.20
CA GLU A 57 30.13 19.97 -40.40
C GLU A 57 29.38 18.64 -40.29
N VAL A 58 28.54 18.35 -41.28
CA VAL A 58 27.64 17.18 -41.26
C VAL A 58 28.17 16.08 -42.18
N THR A 59 28.39 14.91 -41.60
CA THR A 59 28.72 13.68 -42.32
C THR A 59 27.57 12.69 -42.22
N ALA A 60 27.10 12.21 -43.37
CA ALA A 60 26.12 11.13 -43.43
C ALA A 60 26.81 9.77 -43.21
N ALA A 61 26.26 8.99 -42.29
CA ALA A 61 26.66 7.63 -41.94
C ALA A 61 25.41 6.74 -41.81
N THR A 62 25.60 5.45 -41.58
CA THR A 62 24.51 4.50 -41.33
C THR A 62 24.77 3.77 -40.04
N TRP A 63 23.71 3.39 -39.33
CA TRP A 63 23.78 2.57 -38.14
C TRP A 63 22.74 1.44 -38.20
N GLN A 64 23.01 0.34 -37.52
CA GLN A 64 22.10 -0.78 -37.42
C GLN A 64 22.28 -1.48 -36.07
N TYR A 65 21.18 -1.79 -35.41
CA TYR A 65 21.20 -2.70 -34.27
C TYR A 65 21.18 -4.15 -34.76
N ILE A 66 22.10 -4.96 -34.26
CA ILE A 66 22.25 -6.40 -34.55
C ILE A 66 21.82 -7.17 -33.29
N PRO A 67 20.57 -7.66 -33.22
CA PRO A 67 20.05 -8.27 -31.99
C PRO A 67 20.81 -9.53 -31.57
N ILE A 68 21.26 -10.34 -32.54
CA ILE A 68 21.91 -11.62 -32.27
C ILE A 68 23.25 -11.47 -31.52
N ASN A 69 23.98 -10.39 -31.80
CA ASN A 69 25.23 -10.07 -31.13
C ASN A 69 25.06 -8.94 -30.09
N ARG A 70 23.83 -8.43 -29.93
CA ARG A 70 23.50 -7.28 -29.08
C ARG A 70 24.48 -6.13 -29.32
N SER A 71 24.76 -5.86 -30.59
CA SER A 71 25.75 -4.88 -31.01
C SER A 71 25.11 -3.84 -31.91
N ILE A 72 25.71 -2.66 -31.95
CA ILE A 72 25.38 -1.59 -32.87
C ILE A 72 26.52 -1.53 -33.86
N LEU A 73 26.18 -1.66 -35.13
CA LEU A 73 27.08 -1.42 -36.23
C LEU A 73 26.95 0.04 -36.66
N ILE A 74 28.03 0.80 -36.62
CA ILE A 74 28.10 2.15 -37.19
C ILE A 74 29.03 2.11 -38.39
N SER A 75 28.50 2.37 -39.58
CA SER A 75 29.26 2.40 -40.82
C SER A 75 29.38 3.83 -41.33
N THR A 76 30.63 4.28 -41.46
CA THR A 76 30.99 5.54 -42.10
C THR A 76 31.54 5.27 -43.51
N LYS A 77 31.84 6.32 -44.28
CA LYS A 77 32.38 6.16 -45.65
C LYS A 77 33.69 5.34 -45.72
N ASN A 78 34.48 5.34 -44.65
CA ASN A 78 35.83 4.75 -44.63
C ASN A 78 35.93 3.53 -43.73
N VAL A 79 35.19 3.51 -42.62
CA VAL A 79 35.35 2.53 -41.54
C VAL A 79 34.00 2.17 -40.92
N SER A 80 33.88 0.92 -40.49
CA SER A 80 32.73 0.43 -39.72
C SER A 80 33.19 -0.01 -38.35
N TYR A 81 32.43 0.37 -37.32
CA TYR A 81 32.68 0.02 -35.93
C TYR A 81 31.55 -0.85 -35.40
N MET A 82 31.90 -1.93 -34.71
CA MET A 82 30.96 -2.75 -33.97
C MET A 82 31.06 -2.42 -32.48
N LEU A 83 29.95 -2.00 -31.88
CA LEU A 83 29.91 -1.44 -30.54
C LEU A 83 28.86 -2.17 -29.69
N HIS A 84 29.18 -2.50 -28.45
CA HIS A 84 28.25 -3.13 -27.52
C HIS A 84 27.74 -2.10 -26.51
N PRO A 85 26.41 -1.89 -26.41
CA PRO A 85 25.80 -1.17 -25.30
C PRO A 85 26.24 -1.78 -23.97
N THR A 86 26.94 -1.00 -23.15
CA THR A 86 27.47 -1.48 -21.85
C THR A 86 26.77 -0.82 -20.67
N PHE A 87 26.37 0.43 -20.84
CA PHE A 87 25.68 1.18 -19.82
C PHE A 87 24.77 2.23 -20.47
N VAL A 88 23.57 2.38 -19.93
CA VAL A 88 22.58 3.34 -20.41
C VAL A 88 21.87 3.93 -19.20
N ASP A 89 21.78 5.25 -19.18
CA ASP A 89 20.89 5.96 -18.27
C ASP A 89 20.31 7.24 -18.93
N ASP A 90 19.81 8.16 -18.10
CA ASP A 90 19.19 9.40 -18.55
C ASP A 90 20.20 10.45 -19.05
N ILE A 91 21.49 10.29 -18.75
CA ILE A 91 22.53 11.29 -19.03
C ILE A 91 23.62 10.71 -19.93
N ILE A 92 24.19 9.57 -19.59
CA ILE A 92 25.31 8.89 -20.23
C ILE A 92 24.86 7.58 -20.87
N PHE A 93 25.31 7.40 -22.11
CA PHE A 93 25.24 6.15 -22.86
C PHE A 93 26.65 5.69 -23.21
N ALA A 94 27.05 4.51 -22.72
CA ALA A 94 28.38 3.96 -22.92
C ALA A 94 28.38 2.77 -23.87
N LEU A 95 29.26 2.83 -24.86
CA LEU A 95 29.45 1.84 -25.93
C LEU A 95 30.85 1.25 -25.85
N GLN A 96 30.96 -0.06 -25.71
CA GLN A 96 32.24 -0.77 -25.76
C GLN A 96 32.58 -1.16 -27.20
N LEU A 97 33.80 -0.89 -27.66
CA LEU A 97 34.28 -1.39 -28.95
C LEU A 97 34.50 -2.90 -28.88
N ASP A 98 33.91 -3.63 -29.83
CA ASP A 98 33.94 -5.09 -29.86
C ASP A 98 35.37 -5.65 -29.76
N GLY A 99 35.53 -6.70 -28.95
CA GLY A 99 36.82 -7.33 -28.66
C GLY A 99 37.83 -6.48 -27.86
N THR A 100 37.46 -5.29 -27.38
CA THR A 100 38.38 -4.41 -26.63
C THR A 100 37.77 -3.92 -25.31
N ASN A 101 38.60 -3.41 -24.39
CA ASN A 101 38.14 -2.70 -23.19
C ASN A 101 38.05 -1.18 -23.38
N GLN A 102 37.88 -0.74 -24.63
CA GLN A 102 37.76 0.66 -24.94
C GLN A 102 36.28 1.03 -25.06
N TYR A 103 35.89 2.08 -24.34
CA TYR A 103 34.52 2.57 -24.24
C TYR A 103 34.43 3.95 -24.87
N SER A 104 33.36 4.19 -25.61
CA SER A 104 32.96 5.52 -26.04
C SER A 104 31.76 5.96 -25.22
N PHE A 105 31.79 7.23 -24.82
CA PHE A 105 30.74 7.83 -24.01
C PHE A 105 29.97 8.83 -24.84
N MET A 106 28.66 8.75 -24.74
CA MET A 106 27.73 9.69 -25.32
C MET A 106 26.92 10.30 -24.19
N ILE A 107 26.68 11.59 -24.27
CA ILE A 107 25.93 12.36 -23.26
C ILE A 107 24.70 12.93 -23.95
N ASP A 108 23.54 12.84 -23.31
CA ASP A 108 22.33 13.47 -23.81
C ASP A 108 22.54 14.99 -23.93
N GLU A 109 22.31 15.52 -25.12
CA GLU A 109 22.47 16.95 -25.41
C GLU A 109 21.56 17.81 -24.53
N LEU A 110 20.38 17.32 -24.13
CA LEU A 110 19.48 18.05 -23.23
C LEU A 110 20.05 18.19 -21.82
N GLN A 111 20.88 17.24 -21.38
CA GLN A 111 21.47 17.21 -20.05
C GLN A 111 22.85 17.87 -20.00
N ARG A 112 23.36 18.34 -21.14
CA ARG A 112 24.70 18.91 -21.27
C ARG A 112 24.92 20.13 -20.37
N ASP A 113 23.91 20.96 -20.18
CA ASP A 113 24.01 22.15 -19.32
C ASP A 113 24.15 21.76 -17.83
N SER A 114 23.53 20.63 -17.43
CA SER A 114 23.63 20.10 -16.07
C SER A 114 24.88 19.24 -15.87
N PHE A 115 25.32 18.54 -16.92
CA PHE A 115 26.45 17.62 -16.88
C PHE A 115 27.33 17.79 -18.12
N ALA A 116 28.36 18.62 -17.99
CA ALA A 116 29.38 18.85 -19.00
C ALA A 116 30.74 18.30 -18.52
N PRO A 117 30.98 16.99 -18.64
CA PRO A 117 32.25 16.40 -18.24
C PRO A 117 33.38 16.95 -19.12
N LYS A 118 34.44 17.44 -18.48
CA LYS A 118 35.64 17.95 -19.17
C LYS A 118 36.73 16.89 -19.24
N SER A 119 36.65 15.88 -18.38
CA SER A 119 37.62 14.81 -18.25
C SER A 119 36.95 13.45 -18.03
N LEU A 120 37.69 12.38 -18.29
CA LEU A 120 37.26 11.03 -17.92
C LEU A 120 37.04 10.86 -16.42
N SER A 121 37.76 11.62 -15.58
CA SER A 121 37.58 11.59 -14.13
C SER A 121 36.20 12.09 -13.72
N ASP A 122 35.64 13.07 -14.44
CA ASP A 122 34.27 13.55 -14.18
C ASP A 122 33.23 12.45 -14.43
N ILE A 123 33.45 11.66 -15.50
CA ILE A 123 32.62 10.50 -15.84
C ILE A 123 32.79 9.40 -14.79
N GLU A 124 34.02 9.12 -14.35
CA GLU A 124 34.26 8.13 -13.29
C GLU A 124 33.60 8.53 -11.96
N ASN A 125 33.73 9.80 -11.57
CA ASN A 125 33.09 10.35 -10.38
C ASN A 125 31.56 10.26 -10.46
N TYR A 126 30.98 10.47 -11.65
CA TYR A 126 29.56 10.26 -11.89
C TYR A 126 29.15 8.82 -11.58
N PHE A 127 29.89 7.83 -12.09
CA PHE A 127 29.61 6.41 -11.82
C PHE A 127 29.77 6.05 -10.34
N ILE A 128 30.81 6.57 -9.68
CA ILE A 128 31.03 6.35 -8.23
C ILE A 128 29.84 6.90 -7.43
N ARG A 129 29.45 8.15 -7.70
CA ARG A 129 28.32 8.79 -7.02
C ARG A 129 27.02 8.04 -7.28
N LYS A 130 26.77 7.63 -8.53
CA LYS A 130 25.56 6.87 -8.89
C LYS A 130 25.49 5.55 -8.12
N LYS A 131 26.60 4.82 -8.04
CA LYS A 131 26.69 3.57 -7.27
C LYS A 131 26.44 3.80 -5.78
N GLN A 132 26.95 4.89 -5.21
CA GLN A 132 26.71 5.24 -3.80
C GLN A 132 25.23 5.52 -3.54
N LEU A 133 24.57 6.31 -4.40
CA LEU A 133 23.14 6.59 -4.30
C LEU A 133 22.30 5.31 -4.38
N GLU A 134 22.60 4.39 -5.30
CA GLU A 134 21.89 3.11 -5.40
C GLU A 134 22.02 2.26 -4.11
N LEU A 135 23.19 2.27 -3.48
CA LEU A 135 23.42 1.57 -2.21
C LEU A 135 22.68 2.23 -1.04
N GLU A 136 22.63 3.56 -1.00
CA GLU A 136 21.88 4.32 -0.01
C GLU A 136 20.37 4.07 -0.13
N GLU A 137 19.83 4.09 -1.35
CA GLU A 137 18.43 3.77 -1.62
C GLU A 137 18.08 2.31 -1.26
N GLU A 138 18.97 1.36 -1.52
CA GLU A 138 18.78 -0.03 -1.12
C GLU A 138 18.79 -0.20 0.40
N ALA A 139 19.74 0.45 1.09
CA ALA A 139 19.81 0.43 2.55
C ALA A 139 18.54 1.05 3.18
N GLN A 140 18.06 2.16 2.62
CA GLN A 140 16.83 2.80 3.09
C GLN A 140 15.61 1.90 2.89
N ARG A 141 15.47 1.25 1.73
CA ARG A 141 14.38 0.29 1.46
C ARG A 141 14.41 -0.91 2.42
N ILE A 142 15.59 -1.41 2.77
CA ILE A 142 15.74 -2.49 3.75
C ILE A 142 15.31 -2.01 5.14
N TYR A 143 15.71 -0.80 5.53
CA TYR A 143 15.33 -0.20 6.81
C TYR A 143 13.82 0.02 6.94
N GLU A 144 13.19 0.60 5.92
CA GLU A 144 11.72 0.80 5.87
C GLU A 144 10.97 -0.53 5.99
N ARG A 145 11.42 -1.55 5.24
CA ARG A 145 10.84 -2.90 5.32
C ARG A 145 10.98 -3.52 6.71
N ALA A 146 12.10 -3.28 7.39
CA ALA A 146 12.31 -3.76 8.76
C ALA A 146 11.31 -3.11 9.74
N ILE A 147 11.09 -1.79 9.63
CA ILE A 147 10.08 -1.07 10.42
C ILE A 147 8.68 -1.62 10.15
N GLU A 148 8.31 -1.83 8.88
CA GLU A 148 7.01 -2.40 8.52
C GLU A 148 6.81 -3.80 9.12
N TYR A 149 7.83 -4.65 9.09
CA TYR A 149 7.77 -5.97 9.72
C TYR A 149 7.57 -5.87 11.24
N GLU A 150 8.27 -4.96 11.92
CA GLU A 150 8.10 -4.73 13.35
C GLU A 150 6.69 -4.24 13.69
N GLN A 151 6.16 -3.29 12.92
CA GLN A 151 4.79 -2.79 13.09
C GLN A 151 3.75 -3.90 12.88
N GLN A 152 3.90 -4.71 11.83
CA GLN A 152 3.02 -5.85 11.60
C GLN A 152 3.11 -6.89 12.72
N ALA A 153 4.31 -7.16 13.24
CA ALA A 153 4.48 -8.06 14.37
C ALA A 153 3.80 -7.52 15.64
N GLN A 154 3.91 -6.22 15.91
CA GLN A 154 3.22 -5.56 17.02
C GLN A 154 1.70 -5.61 16.85
N GLN A 155 1.18 -5.28 15.66
CA GLN A 155 -0.26 -5.35 15.38
C GLN A 155 -0.81 -6.77 15.59
N LYS A 156 -0.09 -7.80 15.11
CA LYS A 156 -0.46 -9.20 15.34
C LYS A 156 -0.43 -9.58 16.82
N ARG A 157 0.48 -9.03 17.63
CA ARG A 157 0.50 -9.25 19.09
C ARG A 157 -0.72 -8.63 19.75
N ILE A 158 -1.01 -7.36 19.45
CA ILE A 158 -2.18 -6.64 19.98
C ILE A 158 -3.48 -7.34 19.57
N GLU A 159 -3.58 -7.82 18.33
CA GLU A 159 -4.77 -8.53 17.86
C GLU A 159 -4.96 -9.86 18.60
N ARG A 160 -3.89 -10.64 18.82
CA ARG A 160 -3.96 -11.86 19.63
C ARG A 160 -4.40 -11.57 21.06
N GLU A 161 -3.82 -10.56 21.69
CA GLU A 161 -4.21 -10.15 23.05
C GLU A 161 -5.68 -9.75 23.11
N ARG A 162 -6.17 -8.98 22.12
CA ARG A 162 -7.60 -8.64 22.00
C ARG A 162 -8.48 -9.87 21.80
N GLN A 163 -8.06 -10.83 20.97
CA GLN A 163 -8.79 -12.07 20.77
C GLN A 163 -8.84 -12.92 22.04
N GLU A 164 -7.74 -13.02 22.77
CA GLU A 164 -7.70 -13.71 24.07
C GLU A 164 -8.59 -13.02 25.11
N GLN A 165 -8.57 -11.68 25.17
CA GLN A 165 -9.46 -10.91 26.03
C GLN A 165 -10.94 -11.15 25.68
N ARG A 166 -11.30 -11.14 24.39
CA ARG A 166 -12.66 -11.45 23.93
C ARG A 166 -13.09 -12.85 24.34
N LYS A 167 -12.23 -13.86 24.13
CA LYS A 167 -12.51 -15.24 24.56
C LYS A 167 -12.71 -15.34 26.06
N LYS A 168 -11.90 -14.64 26.86
CA LYS A 168 -12.07 -14.58 28.32
C LYS A 168 -13.40 -13.93 28.70
N GLN A 169 -13.76 -12.82 28.06
CA GLN A 169 -15.06 -12.15 28.25
C GLN A 169 -16.23 -13.07 27.88
N GLU A 170 -16.18 -13.75 26.73
CA GLU A 170 -17.21 -14.70 26.30
C GLU A 170 -17.37 -15.89 27.27
N ILE A 171 -16.27 -16.36 27.88
CA ILE A 171 -16.32 -17.38 28.93
C ILE A 171 -16.97 -16.82 30.20
N GLU A 172 -16.58 -15.62 30.63
CA GLU A 172 -17.18 -14.94 31.78
C GLU A 172 -18.70 -14.73 31.59
N ASP A 173 -19.12 -14.25 30.43
CA ASP A 173 -20.53 -14.03 30.10
C ASP A 173 -21.33 -15.33 30.10
N ARG A 174 -20.77 -16.42 29.55
CA ARG A 174 -21.40 -17.76 29.63
C ARG A 174 -21.58 -18.24 31.06
N LEU A 175 -20.58 -18.05 31.92
CA LEU A 175 -20.68 -18.39 33.34
C LEU A 175 -21.76 -17.56 34.05
N ILE A 176 -21.87 -16.28 33.71
CA ILE A 176 -22.92 -15.39 34.23
C ILE A 176 -24.30 -15.87 33.77
N GLU A 177 -24.48 -16.20 32.49
CA GLU A 177 -25.75 -16.71 31.96
C GLU A 177 -26.17 -18.03 32.63
N GLU A 178 -25.25 -18.97 32.80
CA GLU A 178 -25.51 -20.23 33.50
C GLU A 178 -25.94 -19.98 34.95
N ALA A 179 -25.28 -19.05 35.64
CA ALA A 179 -25.65 -18.68 37.00
C ALA A 179 -27.02 -17.99 37.09
N LEU A 180 -27.37 -17.14 36.12
CA LEU A 180 -28.69 -16.52 36.02
C LEU A 180 -29.80 -17.56 35.77
N LYS A 181 -29.52 -18.57 34.93
CA LYS A 181 -30.44 -19.70 34.71
C LYS A 181 -30.64 -20.54 35.97
N LYS A 182 -29.57 -20.80 36.73
CA LYS A 182 -29.63 -21.58 37.97
C LYS A 182 -30.29 -20.83 39.13
N ASN A 183 -30.26 -19.50 39.12
CA ASN A 183 -30.81 -18.69 40.21
C ASN A 183 -32.34 -18.61 40.16
N LYS A 184 -33.01 -19.34 41.06
CA LYS A 184 -34.47 -19.37 41.19
C LYS A 184 -35.10 -17.98 41.35
N CYS A 185 -34.48 -17.08 42.11
CA CYS A 185 -35.01 -15.74 42.37
C CYS A 185 -35.05 -14.90 41.08
N PHE A 186 -33.96 -14.91 40.32
CA PHE A 186 -33.89 -14.23 39.02
C PHE A 186 -34.92 -14.81 38.03
N GLN A 187 -35.04 -16.14 37.97
CA GLN A 187 -36.04 -16.80 37.11
C GLN A 187 -37.48 -16.44 37.49
N ILE A 188 -37.81 -16.39 38.78
CA ILE A 188 -39.15 -16.01 39.25
C ILE A 188 -39.46 -14.55 38.88
N PHE A 189 -38.55 -13.61 39.14
CA PHE A 189 -38.77 -12.21 38.77
C PHE A 189 -38.83 -12.03 37.24
N TYR A 190 -38.03 -12.77 36.49
CA TYR A 190 -38.05 -12.74 35.03
C TYR A 190 -39.40 -13.24 34.49
N THR A 191 -39.91 -14.37 34.99
CA THR A 191 -41.23 -14.88 34.57
C THR A 191 -42.36 -13.95 34.98
N ILE A 192 -42.33 -13.37 36.19
CA ILE A 192 -43.33 -12.37 36.63
C ILE A 192 -43.31 -11.17 35.69
N THR A 193 -42.13 -10.65 35.35
CA THR A 193 -41.99 -9.48 34.47
C THR A 193 -42.49 -9.79 33.05
N TRP A 194 -42.21 -10.99 32.55
CA TRP A 194 -42.68 -11.45 31.23
C TRP A 194 -44.20 -11.67 31.21
N VAL A 195 -44.76 -12.30 32.24
CA VAL A 195 -46.21 -12.50 32.40
C VAL A 195 -46.92 -11.15 32.53
N GLN A 196 -46.36 -10.21 33.30
CA GLN A 196 -46.92 -8.87 33.46
C GLN A 196 -46.98 -8.10 32.13
N PHE A 197 -45.97 -8.25 31.26
CA PHE A 197 -45.94 -7.61 29.96
C PHE A 197 -47.15 -7.98 29.08
N TYR A 198 -47.59 -9.24 29.12
CA TYR A 198 -48.75 -9.70 28.36
C TYR A 198 -50.08 -9.51 29.10
N LEU A 199 -50.11 -9.70 30.42
CA LEU A 199 -51.34 -9.56 31.20
C LEU A 199 -51.80 -8.10 31.30
N SER A 200 -50.88 -7.15 31.47
CA SER A 200 -51.20 -5.73 31.61
C SER A 200 -52.04 -5.16 30.46
N PRO A 201 -51.70 -5.35 29.17
CA PRO A 201 -52.53 -4.88 28.07
C PRO A 201 -53.83 -5.67 27.91
N ILE A 202 -53.84 -6.98 28.18
CA ILE A 202 -55.07 -7.79 28.10
C ILE A 202 -56.10 -7.31 29.12
N ILE A 203 -55.68 -7.12 30.38
CA ILE A 203 -56.55 -6.63 31.45
C ILE A 203 -56.98 -5.19 31.14
N GLY A 204 -56.04 -4.32 30.74
CA GLY A 204 -56.33 -2.93 30.41
C GLY A 204 -57.37 -2.77 29.29
N VAL A 205 -57.22 -3.53 28.20
CA VAL A 205 -58.18 -3.51 27.08
C VAL A 205 -59.52 -4.14 27.49
N THR A 206 -59.52 -5.24 28.25
CA THR A 206 -60.77 -5.88 28.71
C THR A 206 -61.58 -4.95 29.64
N CYS A 207 -60.92 -4.29 30.57
CA CYS A 207 -61.55 -3.30 31.45
C CYS A 207 -62.09 -2.10 30.67
N TYR A 208 -61.38 -1.65 29.64
CA TYR A 208 -61.84 -0.57 28.77
C TYR A 208 -63.08 -0.99 27.96
N LEU A 209 -63.09 -2.19 27.38
CA LEU A 209 -64.24 -2.69 26.61
C LEU A 209 -65.52 -2.84 27.46
N LEU A 210 -65.37 -3.09 28.76
CA LEU A 210 -66.48 -3.23 29.71
C LEU A 210 -66.91 -1.90 30.34
N SER A 211 -66.20 -0.80 30.10
CA SER A 211 -66.57 0.50 30.67
C SER A 211 -67.63 1.19 29.84
N ASP A 212 -68.49 1.98 30.50
CA ASP A 212 -69.48 2.83 29.83
C ASP A 212 -68.82 3.84 28.87
N GLU A 213 -67.55 4.15 29.10
CA GLU A 213 -66.71 5.06 28.32
C GLU A 213 -66.43 4.54 26.91
N PHE A 214 -66.32 3.21 26.73
CA PHE A 214 -66.21 2.61 25.41
C PHE A 214 -67.46 2.82 24.56
N SER A 215 -68.65 2.78 25.17
CA SER A 215 -69.91 2.98 24.44
C SER A 215 -70.11 4.44 23.99
N ARG A 216 -69.51 5.39 24.73
CA ARG A 216 -69.73 6.83 24.60
C ARG A 216 -68.75 7.51 23.62
N ASN A 217 -67.54 6.99 23.49
CA ASN A 217 -66.46 7.66 22.74
C ASN A 217 -66.48 7.30 21.25
N ASP A 218 -65.95 8.20 20.41
CA ASP A 218 -65.80 7.99 18.96
C ASP A 218 -64.75 6.89 18.64
N LEU A 219 -64.83 6.29 17.45
CA LEU A 219 -63.93 5.22 17.02
C LEU A 219 -62.44 5.62 17.12
N TRP A 220 -62.10 6.86 16.78
CA TRP A 220 -60.72 7.34 16.87
C TRP A 220 -60.21 7.43 18.30
N GLU A 221 -61.06 7.88 19.23
CA GLU A 221 -60.70 7.93 20.66
C GLU A 221 -60.52 6.52 21.24
N ARG A 222 -61.35 5.56 20.83
CA ARG A 222 -61.21 4.15 21.26
C ARG A 222 -59.86 3.56 20.87
N VAL A 223 -59.43 3.78 19.63
CA VAL A 223 -58.12 3.33 19.15
C VAL A 223 -56.99 4.01 19.93
N TRP A 224 -57.10 5.31 20.16
CA TRP A 224 -56.13 6.08 20.93
C TRP A 224 -55.95 5.56 22.36
N TYR A 225 -57.03 5.26 23.07
CA TYR A 225 -56.97 4.68 24.43
C TYR A 225 -56.32 3.29 24.47
N ILE A 226 -56.62 2.43 23.49
CA ILE A 226 -55.97 1.11 23.37
C ILE A 226 -54.46 1.27 23.16
N CYS A 227 -54.03 2.22 22.32
CA CYS A 227 -52.60 2.51 22.14
C CYS A 227 -51.94 3.02 23.42
N ILE A 228 -52.60 3.89 24.20
CA ILE A 228 -52.07 4.40 25.47
C ILE A 228 -51.89 3.26 26.48
N THR A 229 -52.91 2.41 26.66
CA THR A 229 -52.84 1.29 27.62
C THR A 229 -51.73 0.29 27.25
N ALA A 230 -51.54 0.00 25.96
CA ALA A 230 -50.43 -0.81 25.50
C ALA A 230 -49.07 -0.14 25.78
N SER A 231 -48.93 1.17 25.54
CA SER A 231 -47.69 1.90 25.79
C SER A 231 -47.32 1.97 27.28
N LEU A 232 -48.32 2.11 28.18
CA LEU A 232 -48.12 2.06 29.62
C LEU A 232 -47.63 0.69 30.10
N GLY A 233 -48.12 -0.41 29.52
CA GLY A 233 -47.62 -1.76 29.80
C GLY A 233 -46.14 -1.93 29.41
N VAL A 234 -45.75 -1.42 28.24
CA VAL A 234 -44.34 -1.42 27.79
C VAL A 234 -43.47 -0.60 28.74
N LEU A 235 -43.93 0.59 29.16
CA LEU A 235 -43.21 1.44 30.10
C LEU A 235 -43.01 0.73 31.45
N PHE A 236 -44.04 0.09 31.98
CA PHE A 236 -43.96 -0.65 33.24
C PHE A 236 -42.98 -1.82 33.16
N TYR A 237 -42.95 -2.54 32.04
CA TYR A 237 -41.97 -3.60 31.78
C TYR A 237 -40.53 -3.07 31.79
N LEU A 238 -40.27 -1.94 31.13
CA LEU A 238 -38.95 -1.31 31.13
C LEU A 238 -38.52 -0.89 32.54
N VAL A 239 -39.42 -0.29 33.32
CA VAL A 239 -39.14 0.12 34.71
C VAL A 239 -38.84 -1.08 35.61
N MET A 240 -39.62 -2.16 35.51
CA MET A 240 -39.39 -3.39 36.29
C MET A 240 -38.09 -4.10 35.89
N GLY A 241 -37.77 -4.12 34.59
CA GLY A 241 -36.49 -4.60 34.07
C GLY A 241 -35.31 -3.87 34.69
N PHE A 242 -35.33 -2.53 34.64
CA PHE A 242 -34.24 -1.70 35.13
C PHE A 242 -34.12 -1.68 36.66
N MET A 243 -35.23 -1.73 37.39
CA MET A 243 -35.21 -1.57 38.86
C MET A 243 -35.06 -2.88 39.64
N ILE A 244 -35.43 -4.02 39.05
CA ILE A 244 -35.42 -5.30 39.77
C ILE A 244 -34.47 -6.28 39.10
N LEU A 245 -34.62 -6.52 37.80
CA LEU A 245 -33.83 -7.52 37.09
C LEU A 245 -32.36 -7.11 36.94
N ASP A 246 -32.09 -5.85 36.57
CA ASP A 246 -30.72 -5.35 36.38
C ASP A 246 -29.88 -5.36 37.67
N PRO A 247 -30.36 -4.89 38.84
CA PRO A 247 -29.59 -4.97 40.07
C PRO A 247 -29.29 -6.40 40.52
N ILE A 248 -30.24 -7.33 40.31
CA ILE A 248 -30.04 -8.75 40.63
C ILE A 248 -28.98 -9.34 39.69
N ARG A 249 -29.06 -9.04 38.40
CA ARG A 249 -28.07 -9.44 37.39
C ARG A 249 -26.68 -8.93 37.74
N GLN A 250 -26.55 -7.65 38.07
CA GLN A 250 -25.28 -7.03 38.46
C GLN A 250 -24.69 -7.65 39.73
N ARG A 251 -25.51 -7.95 40.74
CA ARG A 251 -25.04 -8.64 41.97
C ARG A 251 -24.54 -10.07 41.70
N ILE A 252 -25.16 -10.79 40.77
CA ILE A 252 -24.73 -12.14 40.39
C ILE A 252 -23.43 -12.07 39.58
N ALA A 253 -23.38 -11.16 38.59
CA ALA A 253 -22.18 -10.92 37.79
C ALA A 253 -20.98 -10.52 38.67
N LYS A 254 -21.18 -9.63 39.64
CA LYS A 254 -20.14 -9.21 40.59
C LYS A 254 -19.59 -10.38 41.40
N ARG A 255 -20.46 -11.26 41.92
CA ARG A 255 -20.04 -12.44 42.71
C ARG A 255 -19.24 -13.45 41.90
N ILE A 256 -19.59 -13.65 40.63
CA ILE A 256 -18.86 -14.57 39.75
C ILE A 256 -17.49 -14.01 39.41
N LYS A 257 -17.42 -12.70 39.14
CA LYS A 257 -16.16 -12.00 38.90
C LYS A 257 -15.22 -12.09 40.10
N GLU A 258 -15.73 -11.86 41.31
CA GLU A 258 -14.99 -12.00 42.57
C GLU A 258 -14.55 -13.46 42.82
N SER A 259 -15.41 -14.44 42.54
CA SER A 259 -15.10 -15.86 42.70
C SER A 259 -14.01 -16.34 41.74
N ASN A 260 -14.02 -15.89 40.49
CA ASN A 260 -13.00 -16.26 39.50
C ASN A 260 -11.64 -15.60 39.79
N THR A 261 -11.62 -14.40 40.37
CA THR A 261 -10.37 -13.76 40.80
C THR A 261 -9.68 -14.45 41.97
N HIS A 262 -10.39 -15.26 42.76
CA HIS A 262 -9.80 -16.04 43.86
C HIS A 262 -9.29 -17.43 43.43
N HIS A 263 -9.57 -17.86 42.20
CA HIS A 263 -9.20 -19.17 41.66
C HIS A 263 -8.11 -19.12 40.57
N LEU A 264 -7.54 -17.93 40.32
CA LEU A 264 -6.42 -17.68 39.39
C LEU A 264 -5.16 -17.34 40.18
#